data_AF-A0A255GTQ8-F1
#
_entry.id   AF-A0A255GTQ8-F1
#
_cell.length_a   1.000
_cell.length_b   1.000
_cell.length_c   1.000
_cell.angle_alpha   90.00
_cell.angle_beta   90.00
_cell.angle_gamma   90.00
#
_symmetry.space_group_name_H-M   'P 1'
#
loop_
_entity.id
_entity.type
_entity.pdbx_description
1 polymer ?
#
loop_
_entity_poly.entity_id
_entity_poly.type
_entity_poly.pdbx_seq_one_letter_code
_entity_poly.pdbx_strand_id
1 'polypeptide(L)'
;MVADANPLLQGLLDDAAVFPPGNKPLEQAVPDHRAHRRSAHRDLVGPLVLPRSALDEIPRLTRGWADGSLEISLTGVPVTEAAAVAEDAITISSIRLAALELVLGDPAPDRLAWRLTELAAVLPGVQLFLEIPRGADGGYDTAVIETLAGTPVMAKLRTGGVTPELYPTDAQLATAIRAAVRSQVPFKATAGLHHAIRNTADSEAGELEQHGFANLLTATGAALTGADDDQVAAALAERDPKRVAAGLAGLDPGVRRSFRSFGTCSIDEPVEELDELGLN
;
A
#
# COMPACT_ATOMS: atom_id res chain seq x y z
N MET A 1 21.32 12.55 20.63
CA MET A 1 19.94 12.06 20.84
C MET A 1 19.51 11.54 19.49
N VAL A 2 19.22 10.25 19.37
CA VAL A 2 18.60 9.72 18.16
C VAL A 2 17.18 10.31 18.19
N ALA A 3 16.79 11.07 17.17
CA ALA A 3 15.41 11.53 17.07
C ALA A 3 14.52 10.27 17.08
N ASP A 4 13.52 10.21 17.95
CA ASP A 4 12.56 9.11 17.91
C ASP A 4 11.87 9.16 16.55
N ALA A 5 11.91 8.03 15.81
CA ALA A 5 11.35 7.94 14.47
C ALA A 5 9.86 8.34 14.51
N ASN A 6 9.45 9.19 13.56
CA ASN A 6 8.07 9.65 13.48
C ASN A 6 7.11 8.44 13.34
N PRO A 7 6.21 8.19 14.31
CA PRO A 7 5.36 7.00 14.31
C PRO A 7 4.36 6.98 13.14
N LEU A 8 4.11 8.12 12.49
CA LEU A 8 3.32 8.18 11.26
C LEU A 8 4.02 7.48 10.08
N LEU A 9 5.36 7.45 10.08
CA LEU A 9 6.17 7.01 8.94
C LEU A 9 6.64 5.56 9.07
N GLN A 10 6.49 4.95 10.26
CA GLN A 10 6.98 3.60 10.50
C GLN A 10 6.32 2.58 9.55
N GLY A 11 7.16 1.87 8.78
CA GLY A 11 6.76 0.90 7.77
C GLY A 11 5.78 1.44 6.72
N LEU A 12 5.82 2.74 6.43
CA LEU A 12 4.90 3.38 5.50
C LEU A 12 5.17 3.01 4.03
N LEU A 13 6.44 2.74 3.68
CA LEU A 13 6.89 2.60 2.30
C LEU A 13 7.04 1.11 1.92
N ASP A 14 6.01 0.52 1.32
CA ASP A 14 6.13 -0.81 0.70
C ASP A 14 6.98 -0.66 -0.58
N ASP A 15 8.11 -1.38 -0.66
CA ASP A 15 9.05 -1.28 -1.78
C ASP A 15 8.49 -2.04 -2.99
N ALA A 16 8.01 -1.31 -3.98
CA ALA A 16 7.40 -1.82 -5.20
C ALA A 16 8.28 -1.55 -6.44
N ALA A 17 9.61 -1.49 -6.28
CA ALA A 17 10.56 -1.11 -7.34
C ALA A 17 10.47 -1.96 -8.62
N VAL A 18 9.96 -3.19 -8.52
CA VAL A 18 9.84 -4.14 -9.65
C VAL A 18 8.63 -3.85 -10.56
N PHE A 19 7.74 -2.94 -10.15
CA PHE A 19 6.53 -2.59 -10.91
C PHE A 19 6.70 -1.27 -11.67
N PRO A 20 5.90 -1.02 -12.71
CA PRO A 20 5.89 0.27 -13.40
C PRO A 20 5.66 1.46 -12.44
N PRO A 21 6.31 2.60 -12.70
CA PRO A 21 7.26 2.86 -13.80
C PRO A 21 8.68 2.31 -13.55
N GLY A 22 9.03 1.94 -12.32
CA GLY A 22 10.39 1.53 -11.95
C GLY A 22 10.92 0.29 -12.69
N ASN A 23 10.09 -0.75 -12.83
CA ASN A 23 10.39 -2.00 -13.57
C ASN A 23 11.80 -2.57 -13.27
N LYS A 24 12.29 -2.39 -12.04
CA LYS A 24 13.65 -2.76 -11.67
C LYS A 24 13.80 -4.29 -11.73
N PRO A 25 14.82 -4.83 -12.43
CA PRO A 25 15.07 -6.27 -12.45
C PRO A 25 15.29 -6.82 -11.04
N LEU A 26 14.88 -8.07 -10.78
CA LEU A 26 14.97 -8.68 -9.44
C LEU A 26 16.42 -8.74 -8.93
N GLU A 27 17.40 -8.98 -9.81
CA GLU A 27 18.82 -8.94 -9.47
C GLU A 27 19.31 -7.59 -8.92
N GLN A 28 18.58 -6.50 -9.18
CA GLN A 28 18.85 -5.17 -8.62
C GLN A 28 17.92 -4.87 -7.45
N ALA A 29 16.61 -5.13 -7.59
CA ALA A 29 15.62 -4.79 -6.58
C ALA A 29 15.84 -5.51 -5.24
N VAL A 30 16.22 -6.80 -5.26
CA VAL A 30 16.45 -7.58 -4.04
C VAL A 30 17.63 -7.07 -3.20
N PRO A 31 18.85 -6.84 -3.76
CA PRO A 31 19.93 -6.24 -2.99
C PRO A 31 19.67 -4.78 -2.59
N ASP A 32 19.02 -3.97 -3.43
CA ASP A 32 18.67 -2.59 -3.11
C ASP A 32 17.71 -2.52 -1.91
N HIS A 33 16.66 -3.35 -1.91
CA HIS A 33 15.74 -3.47 -0.78
C HIS A 33 16.47 -3.80 0.52
N ARG A 34 17.40 -4.76 0.46
CA ARG A 34 18.23 -5.11 1.62
C ARG A 34 19.13 -3.95 2.07
N ALA A 35 19.59 -3.11 1.15
CA ALA A 35 20.35 -1.91 1.50
C ALA A 35 19.46 -0.87 2.21
N HIS A 36 18.25 -0.61 1.71
CA HIS A 36 17.27 0.25 2.38
C HIS A 36 16.92 -0.24 3.80
N ARG A 37 16.74 -1.54 4.00
CA ARG A 37 16.49 -2.13 5.33
C ARG A 37 17.69 -2.06 6.29
N ARG A 38 18.86 -1.61 5.82
CA ARG A 38 20.09 -1.41 6.61
C ARG A 38 20.53 0.06 6.66
N SER A 39 19.78 0.97 6.06
CA SER A 39 20.10 2.40 6.00
C SER A 39 19.65 3.15 7.28
N ALA A 40 19.83 4.47 7.27
CA ALA A 40 19.31 5.35 8.32
C ALA A 40 17.78 5.41 8.33
N HIS A 41 17.13 5.34 7.16
CA HIS A 41 15.67 5.37 6.97
C HIS A 41 14.99 4.01 7.04
N ARG A 42 15.68 2.96 7.54
CA ARG A 42 15.15 1.59 7.60
C ARG A 42 13.79 1.45 8.29
N ASP A 43 13.46 2.36 9.22
CA ASP A 43 12.22 2.30 10.00
C ASP A 43 11.00 2.70 9.16
N LEU A 44 11.20 3.38 8.02
CA LEU A 44 10.16 3.78 7.07
C LEU A 44 9.82 2.65 6.09
N VAL A 45 10.74 1.71 5.89
CA VAL A 45 10.70 0.72 4.80
C VAL A 45 9.91 -0.51 5.23
N GLY A 46 8.83 -0.77 4.50
CA GLY A 46 7.99 -1.96 4.58
C GLY A 46 8.58 -3.18 3.84
N PRO A 47 7.76 -4.17 3.48
CA PRO A 47 8.19 -5.34 2.69
C PRO A 47 8.55 -4.96 1.24
N LEU A 48 9.32 -5.84 0.59
CA LEU A 48 9.46 -5.84 -0.87
C LEU A 48 8.21 -6.47 -1.50
N VAL A 49 7.46 -5.68 -2.27
CA VAL A 49 6.30 -6.13 -3.03
C VAL A 49 6.78 -6.84 -4.29
N LEU A 50 6.31 -8.07 -4.50
CA LEU A 50 6.72 -8.92 -5.63
C LEU A 50 5.50 -9.58 -6.29
N PRO A 51 5.53 -9.80 -7.62
CA PRO A 51 4.58 -10.70 -8.26
C PRO A 51 4.88 -12.15 -7.84
N ARG A 52 3.87 -13.03 -7.92
CA ARG A 52 4.05 -14.47 -7.64
C ARG A 52 5.22 -15.09 -8.41
N SER A 53 5.38 -14.73 -9.69
CA SER A 53 6.43 -15.27 -10.56
C SER A 53 7.86 -14.98 -10.06
N ALA A 54 8.06 -13.99 -9.19
CA ALA A 54 9.38 -13.71 -8.63
C ALA A 54 9.91 -14.85 -7.75
N LEU A 55 9.02 -15.68 -7.17
CA LEU A 55 9.39 -16.80 -6.31
C LEU A 55 10.33 -17.80 -7.00
N ASP A 56 10.28 -17.91 -8.32
CA ASP A 56 11.14 -18.80 -9.11
C ASP A 56 12.62 -18.36 -9.06
N GLU A 57 12.89 -17.06 -8.92
CA GLU A 57 14.23 -16.49 -8.99
C GLU A 57 14.86 -16.20 -7.62
N ILE A 58 14.05 -15.93 -6.60
CA ILE A 58 14.53 -15.58 -5.25
C ILE A 58 15.54 -16.60 -4.67
N PRO A 59 15.36 -17.94 -4.78
CA PRO A 59 16.30 -18.90 -4.24
C PRO A 59 17.73 -18.75 -4.82
N ARG A 60 17.83 -18.35 -6.09
CA ARG A 60 19.12 -18.07 -6.73
C ARG A 60 19.71 -16.75 -6.22
N LEU A 61 18.90 -15.69 -6.16
CA LEU A 61 19.34 -14.34 -5.79
C LEU A 61 19.75 -14.22 -4.31
N THR A 62 19.15 -15.03 -3.45
CA THR A 62 19.35 -15.00 -1.99
C THR A 62 20.21 -16.15 -1.47
N ARG A 63 20.97 -16.83 -2.36
CA ARG A 63 21.84 -17.95 -1.95
C ARG A 63 22.80 -17.51 -0.85
N GLY A 64 22.77 -18.21 0.28
CA GLY A 64 23.63 -17.91 1.45
C GLY A 64 23.15 -16.75 2.32
N TRP A 65 21.96 -16.20 2.06
CA TRP A 65 21.32 -15.26 2.98
C TRP A 65 20.75 -16.02 4.18
N ALA A 66 20.60 -15.33 5.30
CA ALA A 66 20.03 -15.91 6.51
C ALA A 66 18.53 -16.17 6.34
N ASP A 67 18.00 -17.14 7.09
CA ASP A 67 16.58 -17.46 7.10
C ASP A 67 15.74 -16.22 7.47
N GLY A 68 14.63 -16.01 6.75
CA GLY A 68 13.70 -14.91 6.96
C GLY A 68 14.29 -13.49 6.78
N SER A 69 15.45 -13.36 6.14
CA SER A 69 16.14 -12.08 5.96
C SER A 69 15.58 -11.19 4.84
N LEU A 70 14.70 -11.72 3.99
CA LEU A 70 13.98 -10.99 2.96
C LEU A 70 12.48 -10.98 3.29
N GLU A 71 11.98 -9.85 3.78
CA GLU A 71 10.56 -9.65 4.04
C GLU A 71 9.83 -9.26 2.75
N ILE A 72 8.78 -9.99 2.37
CA ILE A 72 8.05 -9.74 1.11
C ILE A 72 6.54 -9.63 1.29
N SER A 73 5.91 -8.93 0.35
CA SER A 73 4.48 -8.93 0.08
C SER A 73 4.24 -9.51 -1.32
N LEU A 74 3.41 -10.54 -1.48
CA LEU A 74 3.08 -11.07 -2.80
C LEU A 74 1.78 -10.47 -3.31
N THR A 75 1.81 -9.80 -4.45
CA THR A 75 0.64 -9.11 -5.02
C THR A 75 0.06 -9.83 -6.24
N GLY A 76 -1.24 -9.61 -6.48
CA GLY A 76 -1.97 -10.14 -7.63
C GLY A 76 -2.38 -11.60 -7.43
N VAL A 77 -2.53 -12.04 -6.18
CA VAL A 77 -2.79 -13.44 -5.84
C VAL A 77 -4.31 -13.67 -5.80
N PRO A 78 -4.89 -14.55 -6.64
CA PRO A 78 -6.30 -14.88 -6.52
C PRO A 78 -6.63 -15.41 -5.12
N VAL A 79 -7.77 -14.98 -4.53
CA VAL A 79 -8.21 -15.46 -3.20
C VAL A 79 -8.23 -16.99 -3.13
N THR A 80 -8.60 -17.66 -4.21
CA THR A 80 -8.67 -19.12 -4.33
C THR A 80 -7.31 -19.82 -4.30
N GLU A 81 -6.23 -19.11 -4.65
CA GLU A 81 -4.86 -19.65 -4.74
C GLU A 81 -3.98 -19.22 -3.57
N ALA A 82 -4.46 -18.32 -2.72
CA ALA A 82 -3.68 -17.66 -1.68
C ALA A 82 -2.95 -18.63 -0.72
N ALA A 83 -3.61 -19.70 -0.29
CA ALA A 83 -3.00 -20.70 0.59
C ALA A 83 -1.83 -21.42 -0.09
N ALA A 84 -2.02 -21.88 -1.33
CA ALA A 84 -0.97 -22.56 -2.10
C ALA A 84 0.22 -21.62 -2.39
N VAL A 85 -0.05 -20.36 -2.74
CA VAL A 85 1.01 -19.35 -2.96
C VAL A 85 1.79 -19.07 -1.66
N ALA A 86 1.11 -19.02 -0.52
CA ALA A 86 1.79 -18.88 0.76
C ALA A 86 2.68 -20.09 1.06
N GLU A 87 2.18 -21.32 0.84
CA GLU A 87 2.93 -22.56 0.99
C GLU A 87 4.20 -22.55 0.13
N ASP A 88 4.09 -22.18 -1.16
CA ASP A 88 5.23 -22.04 -2.06
C ASP A 88 6.28 -21.05 -1.48
N ALA A 89 5.84 -19.88 -1.04
CA ALA A 89 6.72 -18.83 -0.53
C ALA A 89 7.47 -19.24 0.75
N ILE A 90 6.81 -19.92 1.70
CA ILE A 90 7.44 -20.32 2.97
C ILE A 90 8.45 -21.46 2.81
N THR A 91 8.46 -22.18 1.68
CA THR A 91 9.51 -23.17 1.40
C THR A 91 10.89 -22.53 1.12
N ILE A 92 10.91 -21.25 0.78
CA ILE A 92 12.14 -20.50 0.48
C ILE A 92 12.67 -19.92 1.78
N SER A 93 13.70 -20.55 2.35
CA SER A 93 14.27 -20.21 3.66
C SER A 93 14.56 -18.72 3.88
N SER A 94 15.07 -18.01 2.87
CA SER A 94 15.40 -16.59 2.96
C SER A 94 14.16 -15.68 3.07
N ILE A 95 12.98 -16.15 2.68
CA ILE A 95 11.74 -15.38 2.66
C ILE A 95 11.10 -15.36 4.04
N ARG A 96 10.65 -14.17 4.45
CA ARG A 96 9.61 -13.97 5.45
C ARG A 96 8.39 -13.36 4.77
N LEU A 97 7.34 -14.15 4.59
CA LEU A 97 6.10 -13.69 3.99
C LEU A 97 5.36 -12.77 4.97
N ALA A 98 5.38 -11.46 4.72
CA ALA A 98 4.69 -10.47 5.54
C ALA A 98 3.25 -10.26 5.12
N ALA A 99 2.97 -10.31 3.82
CA ALA A 99 1.63 -10.07 3.30
C ALA A 99 1.30 -10.82 2.01
N LEU A 100 0.01 -11.04 1.78
CA LEU A 100 -0.57 -11.35 0.48
C LEU A 100 -1.54 -10.23 0.09
N GLU A 101 -1.40 -9.75 -1.15
CA GLU A 101 -2.32 -8.81 -1.77
C GLU A 101 -3.17 -9.54 -2.80
N LEU A 102 -4.40 -9.78 -2.38
CA LEU A 102 -5.37 -10.65 -2.99
C LEU A 102 -6.17 -9.92 -4.07
N VAL A 103 -6.58 -10.66 -5.08
CA VAL A 103 -7.60 -10.26 -6.06
C VAL A 103 -8.75 -11.25 -6.04
N LEU A 104 -9.98 -10.79 -6.27
CA LEU A 104 -11.16 -11.67 -6.26
C LEU A 104 -11.09 -12.77 -7.32
N GLY A 105 -10.49 -12.47 -8.48
CA GLY A 105 -10.56 -13.34 -9.67
C GLY A 105 -11.97 -13.38 -10.28
N ASP A 106 -12.16 -14.21 -11.30
CA ASP A 106 -13.45 -14.50 -11.91
C ASP A 106 -13.68 -16.03 -11.95
N PRO A 107 -14.77 -16.56 -11.37
CA PRO A 107 -15.80 -15.85 -10.60
C PRO A 107 -15.33 -15.48 -9.18
N ALA A 108 -15.91 -14.41 -8.64
CA ALA A 108 -15.68 -14.03 -7.24
C ALA A 108 -16.15 -15.16 -6.29
N PRO A 109 -15.48 -15.38 -5.14
CA PRO A 109 -15.87 -16.43 -4.21
C PRO A 109 -17.28 -16.25 -3.63
N ASP A 110 -18.08 -17.31 -3.66
CA ASP A 110 -19.30 -17.41 -2.86
C ASP A 110 -18.95 -17.22 -1.37
N ARG A 111 -19.75 -16.41 -0.67
CA ARG A 111 -19.54 -16.09 0.76
C ARG A 111 -18.12 -15.56 1.05
N LEU A 112 -17.67 -14.58 0.26
CA LEU A 112 -16.35 -13.96 0.36
C LEU A 112 -15.84 -13.74 1.80
N ALA A 113 -16.61 -13.10 2.68
CA ALA A 113 -16.19 -12.84 4.06
C ALA A 113 -15.81 -14.11 4.85
N TRP A 114 -16.57 -15.20 4.67
CA TRP A 114 -16.26 -16.49 5.29
C TRP A 114 -14.95 -17.05 4.75
N ARG A 115 -14.76 -17.03 3.43
CA ARG A 115 -13.52 -17.50 2.78
C ARG A 115 -12.29 -16.73 3.23
N LEU A 116 -12.41 -15.41 3.33
CA LEU A 116 -11.33 -14.54 3.83
C LEU A 116 -10.99 -14.84 5.30
N THR A 117 -12.00 -15.15 6.12
CA THR A 117 -11.80 -15.54 7.52
C THR A 117 -11.11 -16.90 7.64
N GLU A 118 -11.52 -17.90 6.85
CA GLU A 118 -10.84 -19.21 6.77
C GLU A 118 -9.38 -19.05 6.33
N LEU A 119 -9.14 -18.25 5.29
CA LEU A 119 -7.80 -18.00 4.78
C LEU A 119 -6.89 -17.35 5.83
N ALA A 120 -7.39 -16.32 6.53
CA ALA A 120 -6.63 -15.67 7.62
C ALA A 120 -6.30 -16.64 8.76
N ALA A 121 -7.19 -17.59 9.07
CA ALA A 121 -6.97 -18.57 10.12
C ALA A 121 -5.86 -19.58 9.79
N VAL A 122 -5.65 -19.90 8.51
CA VAL A 122 -4.59 -20.83 8.06
C VAL A 122 -3.27 -20.13 7.72
N LEU A 123 -3.25 -18.81 7.66
CA LEU A 123 -2.04 -17.99 7.41
C LEU A 123 -1.72 -17.06 8.60
N PRO A 124 -1.47 -17.61 9.81
CA PRO A 124 -1.23 -16.80 10.99
C PRO A 124 0.03 -15.93 10.81
N GLY A 125 -0.09 -14.64 11.10
CA GLY A 125 1.01 -13.69 11.01
C GLY A 125 1.25 -13.09 9.62
N VAL A 126 0.54 -13.56 8.58
CA VAL A 126 0.55 -12.96 7.24
C VAL A 126 -0.60 -11.97 7.13
N GLN A 127 -0.29 -10.72 6.78
CA GLN A 127 -1.31 -9.71 6.53
C GLN A 127 -2.00 -9.97 5.19
N LEU A 128 -3.32 -9.86 5.16
CA LEU A 128 -4.10 -10.05 3.94
C LEU A 128 -4.71 -8.71 3.52
N PHE A 129 -4.47 -8.33 2.27
CA PHE A 129 -5.06 -7.14 1.66
C PHE A 129 -5.86 -7.53 0.44
N LEU A 130 -7.16 -7.24 0.39
CA LEU A 130 -7.97 -7.47 -0.81
C LEU A 130 -8.00 -6.20 -1.67
N GLU A 131 -7.55 -6.30 -2.92
CA GLU A 131 -7.69 -5.23 -3.90
C GLU A 131 -9.17 -4.96 -4.17
N ILE A 132 -9.61 -3.73 -3.95
CA ILE A 132 -11.00 -3.32 -4.11
C ILE A 132 -11.28 -3.07 -5.59
N PRO A 133 -12.24 -3.80 -6.21
CA PRO A 133 -12.60 -3.58 -7.60
C PRO A 133 -13.07 -2.15 -7.87
N ARG A 134 -12.83 -1.68 -9.08
CA ARG A 134 -13.36 -0.39 -9.56
C ARG A 134 -14.43 -0.62 -10.61
N GLY A 135 -15.53 0.13 -10.51
CA GLY A 135 -16.64 0.12 -11.44
C GLY A 135 -16.34 0.83 -12.75
N ALA A 136 -17.30 0.78 -13.68
CA ALA A 136 -17.17 1.43 -15.00
C ALA A 136 -17.06 2.96 -14.92
N ASP A 137 -17.52 3.56 -13.83
CA ASP A 137 -17.36 4.99 -13.52
C ASP A 137 -15.99 5.32 -12.91
N GLY A 138 -15.15 4.32 -12.64
CA GLY A 138 -13.86 4.46 -11.95
C GLY A 138 -13.97 4.54 -10.42
N GLY A 139 -15.17 4.47 -9.85
CA GLY A 139 -15.38 4.43 -8.40
C GLY A 139 -15.02 3.05 -7.82
N TYR A 140 -14.69 3.00 -6.52
CA TYR A 140 -14.44 1.75 -5.83
C TYR A 140 -15.75 1.06 -5.45
N ASP A 141 -15.79 -0.27 -5.52
CA ASP A 141 -16.90 -1.06 -5.00
C ASP A 141 -16.87 -1.07 -3.46
N THR A 142 -17.60 -0.15 -2.86
CA THR A 142 -17.68 0.01 -1.40
C THR A 142 -18.38 -1.16 -0.71
N ALA A 143 -19.23 -1.92 -1.41
CA ALA A 143 -19.86 -3.11 -0.85
C ALA A 143 -18.82 -4.22 -0.60
N VAL A 144 -17.76 -4.29 -1.42
CA VAL A 144 -16.61 -5.18 -1.15
C VAL A 144 -15.87 -4.74 0.10
N ILE A 145 -15.66 -3.43 0.31
CA ILE A 145 -15.05 -2.91 1.55
C ILE A 145 -15.91 -3.27 2.77
N GLU A 146 -17.22 -3.07 2.70
CA GLU A 146 -18.17 -3.40 3.77
C GLU A 146 -18.17 -4.92 4.08
N THR A 147 -17.97 -5.76 3.06
CA THR A 147 -17.84 -7.22 3.23
C THR A 147 -16.60 -7.62 4.03
N LEU A 148 -15.55 -6.78 4.06
CA LEU A 148 -14.35 -7.02 4.87
C LEU A 148 -14.56 -6.72 6.37
N ALA A 149 -15.63 -5.99 6.72
CA ALA A 149 -15.90 -5.62 8.10
C ALA A 149 -16.02 -6.87 9.01
N GLY A 150 -15.31 -6.86 10.13
CA GLY A 150 -15.25 -7.99 11.07
C GLY A 150 -14.38 -9.16 10.61
N THR A 151 -13.77 -9.11 9.42
CA THR A 151 -12.74 -10.06 8.99
C THR A 151 -11.33 -9.55 9.34
N PRO A 152 -10.30 -10.41 9.37
CA PRO A 152 -8.91 -9.98 9.53
C PRO A 152 -8.29 -9.35 8.26
N VAL A 153 -9.04 -9.23 7.17
CA VAL A 153 -8.54 -8.78 5.86
C VAL A 153 -8.74 -7.29 5.70
N MET A 154 -7.70 -6.62 5.18
CA MET A 154 -7.64 -5.18 4.96
C MET A 154 -7.96 -4.86 3.50
N ALA A 155 -8.34 -3.61 3.21
CA ALA A 155 -8.54 -3.16 1.84
C ALA A 155 -7.22 -2.75 1.18
N LYS A 156 -7.13 -2.93 -0.14
CA LYS A 156 -6.07 -2.34 -0.96
C LYS A 156 -6.72 -1.46 -2.02
N LEU A 157 -6.39 -0.18 -1.98
CA LEU A 157 -6.90 0.83 -2.88
C LEU A 157 -5.85 1.11 -3.95
N ARG A 158 -6.17 0.84 -5.22
CA ARG A 158 -5.32 1.24 -6.35
C ARG A 158 -5.56 2.70 -6.67
N THR A 159 -4.53 3.53 -6.64
CA THR A 159 -4.61 5.01 -6.74
C THR A 159 -3.98 5.57 -8.01
N GLY A 160 -3.52 4.72 -8.92
CA GLY A 160 -2.91 5.16 -10.17
C GLY A 160 -2.50 4.02 -11.09
N GLY A 161 -1.71 4.37 -12.10
CA GLY A 161 -1.16 3.46 -13.10
C GLY A 161 -0.49 4.20 -14.25
N VAL A 162 -0.46 3.57 -15.42
CA VAL A 162 0.21 4.11 -16.62
C VAL A 162 -0.71 4.93 -17.52
N THR A 163 -2.02 4.96 -17.26
CA THR A 163 -2.99 5.78 -18.00
C THR A 163 -3.82 6.64 -17.05
N PRO A 164 -4.37 7.79 -17.51
CA PRO A 164 -5.15 8.70 -16.67
C PRO A 164 -6.34 8.03 -15.97
N GLU A 165 -7.03 7.08 -16.61
CA GLU A 165 -8.23 6.43 -16.07
C GLU A 165 -7.93 5.55 -14.84
N LEU A 166 -6.68 5.13 -14.70
CA LEU A 166 -6.22 4.37 -13.54
C LEU A 166 -6.06 5.24 -12.29
N TYR A 167 -6.07 6.56 -12.41
CA TYR A 167 -6.08 7.49 -11.29
C TYR A 167 -7.54 7.80 -10.88
N PRO A 168 -7.96 7.43 -9.66
CA PRO A 168 -9.28 7.82 -9.17
C PRO A 168 -9.32 9.33 -8.93
N THR A 169 -10.49 9.94 -9.09
CA THR A 169 -10.69 11.34 -8.68
C THR A 169 -10.62 11.48 -7.16
N ASP A 170 -10.48 12.71 -6.66
CA ASP A 170 -10.52 13.00 -5.22
C ASP A 170 -11.82 12.50 -4.58
N ALA A 171 -12.96 12.69 -5.26
CA ALA A 171 -14.26 12.23 -4.77
C ALA A 171 -14.36 10.69 -4.71
N GLN A 172 -13.82 9.99 -5.71
CA GLN A 172 -13.82 8.53 -5.74
C GLN A 172 -12.95 7.94 -4.61
N LEU A 173 -11.76 8.50 -4.40
CA LEU A 173 -10.87 8.05 -3.34
C LEU A 173 -11.40 8.44 -1.95
N ALA A 174 -11.98 9.64 -1.78
CA ALA A 174 -12.62 10.05 -0.54
C ALA A 174 -13.76 9.11 -0.13
N THR A 175 -14.61 8.72 -1.10
CA THR A 175 -15.70 7.76 -0.88
C THR A 175 -15.17 6.43 -0.35
N ALA A 176 -14.07 5.91 -0.93
CA ALA A 176 -13.46 4.66 -0.51
C ALA A 176 -12.80 4.76 0.88
N ILE A 177 -12.05 5.84 1.15
CA ILE A 177 -11.44 6.09 2.46
C ILE A 177 -12.52 6.16 3.55
N ARG A 178 -13.62 6.88 3.30
CA ARG A 178 -14.73 6.96 4.25
C ARG A 178 -15.44 5.63 4.42
N ALA A 179 -15.64 4.86 3.35
CA ALA A 179 -16.21 3.50 3.46
C ALA A 179 -15.33 2.59 4.34
N ALA A 180 -14.01 2.63 4.15
CA ALA A 180 -13.04 1.87 4.95
C ALA A 180 -13.07 2.31 6.43
N VAL A 181 -13.01 3.61 6.71
CA VAL A 181 -13.06 4.16 8.08
C VAL A 181 -14.37 3.82 8.78
N ARG A 182 -15.53 4.03 8.14
CA ARG A 182 -16.84 3.70 8.73
C ARG A 182 -16.99 2.21 9.02
N SER A 183 -16.45 1.36 8.14
CA SER A 183 -16.49 -0.10 8.29
C SER A 183 -15.41 -0.63 9.24
N GLN A 184 -14.57 0.25 9.78
CA GLN A 184 -13.40 -0.09 10.59
C GLN A 184 -12.44 -1.06 9.90
N VAL A 185 -12.35 -0.96 8.57
CA VAL A 185 -11.47 -1.77 7.72
C VAL A 185 -10.20 -0.96 7.46
N PRO A 186 -9.02 -1.40 7.95
CA PRO A 186 -7.77 -0.78 7.57
C PRO A 186 -7.50 -0.97 6.08
N PHE A 187 -6.71 -0.08 5.49
CA PHE A 187 -6.37 -0.13 4.09
C PHE A 187 -4.93 0.26 3.82
N LYS A 188 -4.44 -0.16 2.66
CA LYS A 188 -3.23 0.39 2.05
C LYS A 188 -3.52 0.95 0.67
N ALA A 189 -2.64 1.81 0.17
CA ALA A 189 -2.76 2.39 -1.16
C ALA A 189 -1.64 1.90 -2.08
N THR A 190 -1.89 1.79 -3.38
CA THR A 190 -0.91 1.24 -4.33
C THR A 190 -1.01 1.92 -5.68
N ALA A 191 0.13 2.01 -6.38
CA ALA A 191 0.30 2.66 -7.68
C ALA A 191 0.03 4.18 -7.68
N GLY A 192 0.91 4.94 -8.37
CA GLY A 192 0.73 6.37 -8.60
C GLY A 192 0.99 7.28 -7.39
N LEU A 193 1.55 6.76 -6.29
CA LEU A 193 1.92 7.52 -5.09
C LEU A 193 3.45 7.70 -5.03
N HIS A 194 3.97 8.61 -5.86
CA HIS A 194 5.41 8.92 -5.93
C HIS A 194 5.78 10.12 -5.07
N HIS A 195 4.87 11.08 -4.96
CA HIS A 195 5.10 12.34 -4.27
C HIS A 195 4.30 12.43 -2.97
N ALA A 196 4.81 13.17 -2.00
CA ALA A 196 4.17 13.45 -0.74
C ALA A 196 2.90 14.28 -0.95
N ILE A 197 2.97 15.24 -1.87
CA ILE A 197 1.91 16.21 -2.15
C ILE A 197 1.22 15.88 -3.48
N ARG A 198 -0.09 16.14 -3.54
CA ARG A 198 -0.88 16.03 -4.78
C ARG A 198 -0.22 16.85 -5.90
N ASN A 199 -0.08 16.23 -7.05
CA ASN A 199 0.63 16.81 -8.18
C ASN A 199 -0.02 16.40 -9.52
N THR A 200 0.51 16.98 -10.59
CA THR A 200 0.10 16.71 -11.96
C THR A 200 1.36 16.38 -12.75
N ALA A 201 1.37 15.23 -13.40
CA ALA A 201 2.53 14.74 -14.15
C ALA A 201 2.16 14.45 -15.60
N ASP A 202 3.01 14.88 -16.54
CA ASP A 202 2.86 14.52 -17.95
C ASP A 202 3.31 13.08 -18.21
N SER A 203 2.55 12.35 -19.00
CA SER A 203 2.92 11.02 -19.48
C SER A 203 2.59 10.86 -20.98
N GLU A 204 3.14 9.83 -21.61
CA GLU A 204 2.80 9.49 -23.01
C GLU A 204 1.29 9.22 -23.20
N ALA A 205 0.61 8.75 -22.15
CA ALA A 205 -0.84 8.48 -22.16
C ALA A 205 -1.69 9.72 -21.82
N GLY A 206 -1.06 10.86 -21.51
CA GLY A 206 -1.73 12.10 -21.10
C GLY A 206 -1.35 12.55 -19.70
N GLU A 207 -2.02 13.61 -19.25
CA GLU A 207 -1.83 14.19 -17.92
C GLU A 207 -2.34 13.23 -16.83
N LEU A 208 -1.51 12.99 -15.82
CA LEU A 208 -1.80 12.11 -14.69
C LEU A 208 -2.03 12.96 -13.44
N GLU A 209 -3.24 12.92 -12.91
CA GLU A 209 -3.63 13.58 -11.66
C GLU A 209 -3.26 12.69 -10.46
N GLN A 210 -2.03 12.82 -9.98
CA GLN A 210 -1.45 11.95 -8.95
C GLN A 210 -1.79 12.42 -7.54
N HIS A 211 -2.26 11.49 -6.70
CA HIS A 211 -2.47 11.74 -5.28
C HIS A 211 -1.14 11.82 -4.53
N GLY A 212 -1.11 12.59 -3.43
CA GLY A 212 0.03 12.66 -2.52
C GLY A 212 -0.09 11.68 -1.35
N PHE A 213 0.96 10.95 -0.99
CA PHE A 213 0.88 10.03 0.16
C PHE A 213 0.68 10.75 1.51
N ALA A 214 1.17 11.99 1.65
CA ALA A 214 0.91 12.82 2.82
C ALA A 214 -0.54 13.34 2.83
N ASN A 215 -1.11 13.64 1.65
CA ASN A 215 -2.53 13.94 1.51
C ASN A 215 -3.42 12.77 1.95
N LEU A 216 -3.03 11.52 1.67
CA LEU A 216 -3.78 10.35 2.15
C LEU A 216 -3.79 10.26 3.67
N LEU A 217 -2.67 10.55 4.34
CA LEU A 217 -2.60 10.59 5.81
C LEU A 217 -3.54 11.65 6.39
N THR A 218 -3.50 12.87 5.87
CA THR A 218 -4.38 13.97 6.35
C THR A 218 -5.85 13.69 6.06
N ALA A 219 -6.18 13.19 4.86
CA ALA A 219 -7.53 12.80 4.47
C ALA A 219 -8.09 11.67 5.34
N THR A 220 -7.27 10.66 5.66
CA THR A 220 -7.66 9.57 6.57
C THR A 220 -7.90 10.10 7.99
N GLY A 221 -7.04 11.01 8.46
CA GLY A 221 -7.23 11.71 9.74
C GLY A 221 -8.56 12.46 9.80
N ALA A 222 -8.86 13.24 8.77
CA ALA A 222 -10.13 13.96 8.65
C ALA A 222 -11.33 12.99 8.69
N ALA A 223 -11.28 11.90 7.91
CA ALA A 223 -12.32 10.87 7.90
C ALA A 223 -12.54 10.25 9.29
N LEU A 224 -11.46 9.97 10.05
CA LEU A 224 -11.54 9.43 11.42
C LEU A 224 -12.17 10.41 12.41
N THR A 225 -12.05 11.72 12.16
CA THR A 225 -12.71 12.77 12.96
C THR A 225 -14.14 13.08 12.52
N GLY A 226 -14.68 12.33 11.55
CA GLY A 226 -16.07 12.45 11.11
C GLY A 226 -16.30 13.41 9.95
N ALA A 227 -15.25 13.78 9.21
CA ALA A 227 -15.38 14.60 8.00
C ALA A 227 -16.29 13.93 6.94
N ASP A 228 -17.00 14.74 6.17
CA ASP A 228 -17.81 14.30 5.03
C ASP A 228 -16.98 14.03 3.76
N ASP A 229 -17.63 13.57 2.68
CA ASP A 229 -16.94 13.24 1.43
C ASP A 229 -16.22 14.45 0.83
N ASP A 230 -16.83 15.63 0.87
CA ASP A 230 -16.28 16.86 0.30
C ASP A 230 -15.05 17.34 1.08
N GLN A 231 -15.09 17.24 2.41
CA GLN A 231 -13.97 17.59 3.27
C GLN A 231 -12.78 16.63 3.11
N VAL A 232 -13.05 15.32 2.97
CA VAL A 232 -12.00 14.32 2.71
C VAL A 232 -11.42 14.52 1.31
N ALA A 233 -12.25 14.77 0.30
CA ALA A 233 -11.81 15.09 -1.05
C ALA A 233 -10.97 16.38 -1.09
N ALA A 234 -11.34 17.41 -0.33
CA ALA A 234 -10.56 18.64 -0.23
C ALA A 234 -9.17 18.41 0.40
N ALA A 235 -9.05 17.52 1.39
CA ALA A 235 -7.76 17.14 1.97
C ALA A 235 -6.88 16.37 0.96
N LEU A 236 -7.49 15.50 0.16
CA LEU A 236 -6.80 14.83 -0.96
C LEU A 236 -6.33 15.83 -2.01
N ALA A 237 -7.17 16.83 -2.31
CA ALA A 237 -6.93 17.85 -3.33
C ALA A 237 -5.89 18.93 -2.94
N GLU A 238 -5.44 18.97 -1.69
CA GLU A 238 -4.53 20.01 -1.20
C GLU A 238 -3.14 19.93 -1.87
N ARG A 239 -2.70 21.06 -2.44
CA ARG A 239 -1.43 21.16 -3.20
C ARG A 239 -0.39 22.05 -2.51
N ASP A 240 -0.75 22.76 -1.46
CA ASP A 240 0.19 23.56 -0.66
C ASP A 240 0.93 22.67 0.36
N PRO A 241 2.25 22.44 0.20
CA PRO A 241 3.02 21.60 1.12
C PRO A 241 2.93 22.07 2.58
N LYS A 242 2.79 23.38 2.82
CA LYS A 242 2.70 23.93 4.18
C LYS A 242 1.38 23.55 4.86
N ARG A 243 0.29 23.48 4.10
CA ARG A 243 -1.02 23.07 4.61
C ARG A 243 -1.05 21.58 4.93
N VAL A 244 -0.46 20.76 4.06
CA VAL A 244 -0.33 19.31 4.30
C VAL A 244 0.55 19.05 5.53
N ALA A 245 1.73 19.69 5.62
CA ALA A 245 2.63 19.54 6.76
C ALA A 245 1.96 19.98 8.09
N ALA A 246 1.22 21.08 8.08
CA ALA A 246 0.46 21.53 9.25
C ALA A 246 -0.62 20.51 9.66
N GLY A 247 -1.30 19.89 8.69
CA GLY A 247 -2.26 18.82 8.94
C GLY A 247 -1.62 17.58 9.57
N LEU A 248 -0.40 17.23 9.14
CA LEU A 248 0.35 16.09 9.69
C LEU A 248 0.89 16.36 11.10
N ALA A 249 1.34 17.58 11.39
CA ALA A 249 1.90 17.93 12.71
C ALA A 249 0.89 17.74 13.86
N GLY A 250 -0.42 17.87 13.59
CA GLY A 250 -1.49 17.64 14.55
C GLY A 250 -2.14 16.25 14.48
N LEU A 251 -1.65 15.36 13.60
CA LEU A 251 -2.29 14.10 13.32
C LEU A 251 -1.96 13.05 14.39
N ASP A 252 -3.00 12.45 14.99
CA ASP A 252 -2.82 11.31 15.90
C ASP A 252 -2.15 10.14 15.13
N PRO A 253 -0.98 9.64 15.60
CA PRO A 253 -0.35 8.44 15.04
C PRO A 253 -1.29 7.22 14.94
N GLY A 254 -2.36 7.21 15.73
CA GLY A 254 -3.47 6.27 15.62
C GLY A 254 -4.12 6.18 14.23
N VAL A 255 -3.95 7.18 13.36
CA VAL A 255 -4.36 7.14 11.94
C VAL A 255 -3.78 5.91 11.21
N ARG A 256 -2.60 5.45 11.64
CA ARG A 256 -1.90 4.29 11.09
C ARG A 256 -2.56 2.94 11.43
N ARG A 257 -3.57 2.93 12.30
CA ARG A 257 -4.48 1.78 12.44
C ARG A 257 -5.43 1.64 11.26
N SER A 258 -5.73 2.75 10.56
CA SER A 258 -6.58 2.76 9.37
C SER A 258 -5.76 2.75 8.08
N PHE A 259 -4.88 3.73 7.85
CA PHE A 259 -4.02 3.74 6.66
C PHE A 259 -2.68 3.07 7.00
N ARG A 260 -2.37 1.93 6.38
CA ARG A 260 -1.30 1.00 6.82
C ARG A 260 0.02 1.14 6.09
N SER A 261 0.01 1.42 4.80
CA SER A 261 1.21 1.61 3.98
C SER A 261 0.82 2.11 2.60
N PHE A 262 1.79 2.46 1.79
CA PHE A 262 1.61 2.54 0.35
C PHE A 262 2.78 1.93 -0.42
N GLY A 263 2.51 1.45 -1.64
CA GLY A 263 3.53 0.97 -2.55
C GLY A 263 4.19 2.09 -3.34
N THR A 264 5.53 2.14 -3.35
CA THR A 264 6.34 3.09 -4.13
C THR A 264 7.36 2.37 -5.00
N CYS A 265 7.64 2.87 -6.21
CA CYS A 265 8.69 2.30 -7.07
C CYS A 265 10.11 2.78 -6.70
N SER A 266 10.21 3.76 -5.82
CA SER A 266 11.46 4.31 -5.29
C SER A 266 11.30 4.52 -3.79
N ILE A 267 12.23 3.99 -2.99
CA ILE A 267 12.25 4.28 -1.55
C ILE A 267 12.87 5.66 -1.29
N ASP A 268 13.87 6.04 -2.09
CA ASP A 268 14.63 7.27 -1.82
C ASP A 268 13.79 8.53 -2.10
N GLU A 269 12.96 8.53 -3.16
CA GLU A 269 12.10 9.68 -3.52
C GLU A 269 11.13 10.10 -2.38
N PRO A 270 10.28 9.21 -1.81
CA PRO A 270 9.46 9.56 -0.65
C PRO A 270 10.26 9.97 0.58
N VAL A 271 11.45 9.41 0.79
CA VAL A 271 12.30 9.76 1.94
C VAL A 271 12.81 11.20 1.79
N GLU A 272 13.32 11.56 0.61
CA GLU A 272 13.76 12.92 0.31
C GLU A 272 12.63 13.93 0.49
N GLU A 273 11.43 13.63 0.00
CA GLU A 273 10.29 14.55 0.16
C GLU A 273 9.77 14.64 1.60
N LEU A 274 9.88 13.56 2.39
CA LEU A 274 9.58 13.60 3.82
C LEU A 274 10.58 14.47 4.60
N ASP A 275 11.86 14.43 4.22
CA ASP A 275 12.90 15.29 4.78
C ASP A 275 12.63 16.77 4.43
N GLU A 276 12.26 17.07 3.18
CA GLU A 276 11.92 18.43 2.73
C GLU A 276 10.69 19.00 3.47
N LEU A 277 9.73 18.15 3.83
CA LEU A 277 8.58 18.51 4.65
C LEU A 277 8.90 18.61 6.15
N GLY A 278 10.11 18.23 6.57
CA GLY A 278 10.54 18.25 7.98
C GLY A 278 9.83 17.21 8.85
N LEU A 279 9.49 16.05 8.26
CA LEU A 279 8.70 15.00 8.91
C LEU A 279 9.53 13.80 9.39
N ASN A 280 10.80 13.73 9.01
CA ASN A 280 11.74 12.65 9.36
C ASN A 280 12.63 12.98 10.56
#